data_AF-A0A2U1Q957-F1
#
_entry.id   AF-A0A2U1Q957-F1
#
_cell.length_a   1.000
_cell.length_b   1.000
_cell.length_c   1.000
_cell.angle_alpha   90.00
_cell.angle_beta   90.00
_cell.angle_gamma   90.00
#
_symmetry.space_group_name_H-M   'P 1'
#
loop_
_entity.id
_entity.type
_entity.pdbx_description
1 polymer ?
#
loop_
_entity_poly.entity_id
_entity_poly.type
_entity_poly.pdbx_seq_one_letter_code
_entity_poly.pdbx_strand_id
1 'polypeptide(L)'
;MNNHLANGSTSISDRLARVANSQDRGRQFFLFFERYRFILLSGQRDDRRHIDREKVLLQQLQAFLRELEGPQESVLMNRTLALLRALIAIVEQRIRAYGRNVADAGCIAGLIMDYLGDVMHM
;
A
#
# COMPACT_ATOMS: atom_id res chain seq x y z
N MET A 1 14.04 37.45 -28.21
CA MET A 1 13.14 36.58 -29.00
C MET A 1 13.88 35.32 -29.40
N ASN A 2 13.53 34.18 -28.80
CA ASN A 2 13.24 32.91 -29.48
C ASN A 2 13.27 31.74 -28.49
N ASN A 3 12.13 31.58 -27.80
CA ASN A 3 11.70 30.31 -27.23
C ASN A 3 11.39 29.36 -28.39
N HIS A 4 12.30 28.46 -28.75
CA HIS A 4 11.97 27.38 -29.67
C HIS A 4 11.56 26.12 -28.90
N LEU A 5 10.25 25.93 -28.88
CA LEU A 5 9.53 24.71 -28.55
C LEU A 5 10.14 23.49 -29.27
N ALA A 6 11.00 22.73 -28.59
CA ALA A 6 11.35 21.37 -28.97
C ALA A 6 10.53 20.37 -28.14
N ASN A 7 9.21 20.42 -28.31
CA ASN A 7 8.25 19.57 -27.58
C ASN A 7 7.69 18.44 -28.46
N GLY A 8 8.36 18.07 -29.56
CA GLY A 8 7.93 17.02 -30.48
C GLY A 8 8.90 15.85 -30.52
N SER A 9 8.36 14.63 -30.39
CA SER A 9 8.93 13.31 -30.73
C SER A 9 9.84 12.53 -29.77
N THR A 10 10.12 12.98 -28.54
CA THR A 10 10.86 12.12 -27.58
C THR A 10 9.95 11.45 -26.56
N SER A 11 10.17 10.14 -26.34
CA SER A 11 9.36 9.36 -25.40
C SER A 11 9.43 9.96 -23.99
N ILE A 12 8.38 9.78 -23.18
CA ILE A 12 8.36 10.25 -21.80
C ILE A 12 9.56 9.71 -21.02
N SER A 13 9.98 8.47 -21.30
CA SER A 13 11.18 7.85 -20.74
C SER A 13 12.46 8.62 -21.09
N ASP A 14 12.63 9.06 -22.34
CA ASP A 14 13.82 9.82 -22.78
C ASP A 14 13.87 11.23 -22.20
N ARG A 15 12.70 11.83 -21.99
CA ARG A 15 12.59 13.13 -21.32
C ARG A 15 12.98 12.99 -19.85
N LEU A 16 12.46 11.99 -19.15
CA LEU A 16 12.82 11.70 -17.76
C LEU A 16 14.31 11.37 -17.61
N ALA A 17 14.88 10.61 -18.54
CA ALA A 17 16.31 10.30 -18.56
C ALA A 17 17.20 11.55 -18.71
N ARG A 18 16.81 12.51 -19.57
CA ARG A 18 17.56 13.78 -19.71
C ARG A 18 17.50 14.66 -18.46
N VAL A 19 16.38 14.68 -17.77
CA VAL A 19 16.25 15.42 -16.49
C VAL A 19 17.09 14.74 -15.40
N ALA A 20 17.02 13.42 -15.33
CA ALA A 20 17.87 12.61 -14.45
C ALA A 20 19.37 12.73 -14.77
N ASN A 21 19.73 13.17 -15.98
CA ASN A 21 21.11 13.43 -16.41
C ASN A 21 21.52 14.92 -16.40
N SER A 22 20.65 15.82 -15.92
CA SER A 22 20.99 17.25 -15.77
C SER A 22 21.78 17.50 -14.49
N GLN A 23 22.77 18.41 -14.46
CA GLN A 23 23.57 18.69 -13.25
C GLN A 23 22.77 19.29 -12.08
N ASP A 24 21.48 19.58 -12.28
CA ASP A 24 20.57 20.06 -11.25
C ASP A 24 20.13 18.90 -10.35
N ARG A 25 20.96 18.62 -9.34
CA ARG A 25 20.72 17.60 -8.33
C ARG A 25 19.38 17.79 -7.62
N GLY A 26 18.92 19.03 -7.42
CA GLY A 26 17.64 19.32 -6.77
C GLY A 26 16.47 18.73 -7.55
N ARG A 27 16.46 18.94 -8.87
CA ARG A 27 15.42 18.38 -9.74
C ARG A 27 15.48 16.85 -9.85
N GLN A 28 16.66 16.25 -9.79
CA GLN A 28 16.80 14.80 -9.75
C GLN A 28 16.22 14.19 -8.46
N PHE A 29 16.54 14.77 -7.30
CA PHE A 29 15.99 14.34 -6.01
C PHE A 29 14.48 14.52 -5.96
N PHE A 30 13.97 15.66 -6.45
CA PHE A 30 12.53 15.88 -6.55
C PHE A 30 11.82 14.75 -7.29
N LEU A 31 12.27 14.42 -8.51
CA LEU A 31 11.65 13.36 -9.31
C LEU A 31 11.78 11.98 -8.68
N PHE A 32 12.92 11.69 -8.05
CA PHE A 32 13.15 10.43 -7.35
C PHE A 32 12.15 10.25 -6.20
N PHE A 33 12.07 11.24 -5.31
CA PHE A 33 11.20 11.19 -4.13
C PHE A 33 9.72 11.24 -4.49
N GLU A 34 9.31 12.04 -5.48
CA GLU A 34 7.92 12.03 -5.96
C GLU A 34 7.53 10.66 -6.53
N ARG A 35 8.42 10.02 -7.31
CA ARG A 35 8.18 8.67 -7.82
C ARG A 35 8.05 7.67 -6.68
N TYR A 36 8.94 7.73 -5.69
CA TYR A 36 8.89 6.82 -4.54
C TYR A 36 7.62 7.01 -3.72
N ARG A 37 7.21 8.26 -3.48
CA ARG A 37 5.94 8.61 -2.83
C ARG A 37 4.74 8.05 -3.58
N PHE A 38 4.71 8.16 -4.90
CA PHE A 38 3.64 7.59 -5.72
C PHE A 38 3.52 6.06 -5.56
N ILE A 39 4.65 5.36 -5.50
CA ILE A 39 4.68 3.90 -5.29
C ILE A 39 4.11 3.56 -3.91
N LEU A 40 4.54 4.26 -2.85
CA LEU A 40 4.03 4.06 -1.50
C LEU A 40 2.52 4.26 -1.41
N LEU A 41 2.00 5.36 -1.96
CA LEU A 41 0.55 5.66 -1.95
C LEU A 41 -0.27 4.69 -2.80
N SER A 42 0.34 4.08 -3.81
CA SER A 42 -0.31 3.04 -4.61
C SER A 42 -0.37 1.73 -3.83
N GLY A 43 0.74 1.30 -3.22
CA GLY A 43 0.76 0.15 -2.31
C GLY A 43 -0.21 0.32 -1.14
N GLN A 44 -0.27 1.51 -0.54
CA GLN A 44 -1.21 1.85 0.53
C GLN A 44 -2.67 1.65 0.10
N ARG A 45 -3.04 2.04 -1.14
CA ARG A 45 -4.39 1.84 -1.67
C ARG A 45 -4.70 0.37 -1.86
N ASP A 46 -3.74 -0.41 -2.31
CA ASP A 46 -3.91 -1.86 -2.47
C ASP A 46 -4.01 -2.56 -1.11
N ASP A 47 -3.20 -2.19 -0.12
CA ASP A 47 -3.31 -2.72 1.24
C ASP A 47 -4.67 -2.38 1.88
N ARG A 48 -5.23 -1.18 1.63
CA ARG A 48 -6.61 -0.85 2.07
C ARG A 48 -7.65 -1.76 1.42
N ARG A 49 -7.53 -2.03 0.11
CA ARG A 49 -8.43 -2.98 -0.58
C ARG A 49 -8.28 -4.39 -0.02
N HIS A 50 -7.06 -4.80 0.34
CA HIS A 50 -6.85 -6.08 1.00
C HIS A 50 -7.54 -6.12 2.37
N ILE A 51 -7.40 -5.08 3.20
CA ILE A 51 -8.12 -4.97 4.49
C ILE A 51 -9.63 -5.17 4.29
N ASP A 52 -10.24 -4.50 3.31
CA ASP A 52 -11.68 -4.61 3.08
C ASP A 52 -12.11 -6.03 2.69
N ARG A 53 -11.33 -6.70 1.82
CA ARG A 53 -11.58 -8.11 1.46
C ARG A 53 -11.43 -9.05 2.65
N GLU A 54 -10.38 -8.85 3.45
CA GLU A 54 -10.12 -9.66 4.63
C GLU A 54 -11.18 -9.49 5.72
N LYS A 55 -11.72 -8.28 5.89
CA LYS A 55 -12.84 -8.03 6.80
C LYS A 55 -14.10 -8.80 6.41
N VAL A 56 -14.40 -8.88 5.11
CA VAL A 56 -15.54 -9.68 4.62
C VAL A 56 -15.31 -11.17 4.91
N LEU A 57 -14.11 -11.69 4.63
CA LEU A 57 -13.77 -13.08 4.95
C LEU A 57 -13.86 -13.35 6.46
N LEU A 58 -13.36 -12.44 7.30
CA LEU A 58 -13.43 -12.55 8.75
C LEU A 58 -14.89 -12.65 9.23
N GLN A 59 -15.78 -11.82 8.69
CA GLN A 59 -17.21 -11.86 9.02
C GLN A 59 -17.83 -13.20 8.63
N GLN A 60 -17.50 -13.74 7.45
CA GLN A 60 -17.98 -15.05 7.00
C GLN A 60 -17.50 -16.19 7.91
N LEU A 61 -16.21 -16.19 8.27
CA LEU A 61 -15.64 -17.20 9.18
C LEU A 61 -16.26 -17.12 10.58
N GLN A 62 -16.50 -15.92 11.10
CA GLN A 62 -17.16 -15.70 12.38
C GLN A 62 -18.64 -16.08 12.36
N ALA A 63 -19.34 -15.89 11.24
CA ALA A 63 -20.71 -16.38 11.08
C ALA A 63 -20.73 -17.91 11.08
N PHE A 64 -19.87 -18.54 10.30
CA PHE A 64 -19.76 -20.00 10.23
C PHE A 64 -19.36 -20.63 11.56
N LEU A 65 -18.48 -19.99 12.33
CA LEU A 65 -18.11 -20.46 13.68
C LEU A 65 -19.34 -20.51 14.59
N ARG A 66 -20.16 -19.45 14.56
CA ARG A 66 -21.37 -19.35 15.38
C ARG A 66 -22.43 -20.39 14.99
N GLU A 67 -22.54 -20.71 13.71
CA GLU A 67 -23.46 -21.76 13.22
C GLU A 67 -23.05 -23.16 13.70
N LEU A 68 -21.74 -23.40 13.89
CA LEU A 68 -21.20 -24.68 14.33
C LEU A 68 -21.07 -24.82 15.85
N GLU A 69 -21.21 -23.74 16.61
CA GLU A 69 -21.15 -23.77 18.07
C GLU A 69 -22.45 -24.36 18.66
N GLY A 70 -22.43 -25.67 18.94
CA GLY A 70 -23.50 -26.44 19.60
C GLY A 70 -22.94 -27.55 20.50
N PRO A 71 -23.79 -28.45 21.06
CA PRO A 71 -23.34 -29.57 21.90
C PRO A 71 -22.33 -30.45 21.15
N GLN A 72 -21.09 -30.45 21.64
CA GLN A 72 -19.94 -31.05 20.96
C GLN A 72 -19.69 -32.48 21.44
N GLU A 73 -20.24 -33.47 20.74
CA GLU A 73 -20.01 -34.89 21.05
C GLU A 73 -18.98 -35.55 20.11
N SER A 74 -18.60 -34.88 19.01
CA SER A 74 -17.71 -35.44 17.98
C SER A 74 -16.30 -34.81 18.01
N VAL A 75 -15.27 -35.66 18.06
CA VAL A 75 -13.85 -35.26 17.94
C VAL A 75 -13.60 -34.51 16.63
N LEU A 76 -14.27 -34.91 15.53
CA LEU A 76 -14.15 -34.22 14.25
C LEU A 76 -14.67 -32.78 14.34
N MET A 77 -15.80 -32.57 15.02
CA MET A 77 -16.36 -31.23 15.23
C MET A 77 -15.40 -30.34 16.02
N ASN A 78 -14.80 -30.88 17.09
CA ASN A 78 -13.82 -30.13 17.89
C ASN A 78 -12.60 -29.71 17.07
N ARG A 79 -12.09 -30.60 16.20
CA ARG A 79 -10.96 -30.28 15.30
C ARG A 79 -11.34 -29.24 14.26
N THR A 80 -12.54 -29.33 13.69
CA THR A 80 -13.06 -28.33 12.73
C THR A 80 -13.17 -26.95 13.38
N LEU A 81 -13.71 -26.86 14.58
CA LEU A 81 -13.81 -25.59 15.32
C LEU A 81 -12.43 -25.00 15.64
N ALA A 82 -11.47 -25.85 16.04
CA ALA A 82 -10.10 -25.41 16.28
C ALA A 82 -9.45 -24.85 15.01
N LEU A 83 -9.62 -25.53 13.87
CA LEU A 83 -9.12 -25.06 12.57
C LEU A 83 -9.77 -23.72 12.18
N LEU A 84 -11.07 -23.59 12.38
CA LEU A 84 -11.79 -22.35 12.06
C LEU A 84 -11.30 -21.17 12.90
N ARG A 85 -11.09 -21.37 14.21
CA ARG A 85 -10.51 -20.37 15.10
C ARG A 85 -9.09 -19.97 14.69
N ALA A 86 -8.28 -20.94 14.25
CA ALA A 86 -6.94 -20.66 13.73
C ALA A 86 -7.00 -19.82 12.45
N LEU A 87 -7.92 -20.12 11.52
CA LEU A 87 -8.12 -19.33 10.30
C LEU A 87 -8.54 -17.89 10.62
N ILE A 88 -9.47 -17.71 11.57
CA ILE A 88 -9.88 -16.38 12.07
C ILE A 88 -8.67 -15.60 12.58
N ALA A 89 -7.85 -16.20 13.45
CA ALA A 89 -6.68 -15.54 14.02
C ALA A 89 -5.66 -15.12 12.94
N ILE A 90 -5.45 -15.95 11.91
CA ILE A 90 -4.58 -15.63 10.78
C ILE A 90 -5.12 -14.44 9.97
N VAL A 91 -6.42 -14.42 9.69
CA VAL A 91 -7.07 -13.31 8.97
C VAL A 91 -6.95 -12.01 9.78
N GLU A 92 -7.20 -12.04 11.08
CA GLU A 92 -7.04 -10.87 11.96
C GLU A 92 -5.60 -10.37 12.01
N GLN A 93 -4.62 -11.28 12.05
CA GLN A 93 -3.20 -10.91 11.98
C GLN A 93 -2.86 -10.26 10.64
N ARG A 94 -3.40 -10.78 9.53
CA ARG A 94 -3.17 -10.22 8.19
C ARG A 94 -3.79 -8.83 8.02
N ILE A 95 -5.00 -8.61 8.52
CA ILE A 95 -5.63 -7.28 8.58
C ILE A 95 -4.73 -6.28 9.33
N ARG A 96 -4.22 -6.68 10.51
CA ARG A 96 -3.29 -5.85 11.29
C ARG A 96 -1.99 -5.55 10.55
N ALA A 97 -1.45 -6.53 9.81
CA ALA A 97 -0.24 -6.34 9.00
C ALA A 97 -0.47 -5.31 7.89
N TYR A 98 -1.54 -5.44 7.10
CA TYR A 98 -1.90 -4.43 6.10
C TYR A 98 -2.15 -3.06 6.74
N GLY A 99 -2.80 -3.01 7.91
CA GLY A 99 -3.01 -1.77 8.64
C GLY A 99 -1.71 -1.04 9.00
N ARG A 100 -0.69 -1.78 9.42
CA ARG A 100 0.66 -1.22 9.67
C ARG A 100 1.29 -0.70 8.39
N ASN A 101 1.27 -1.49 7.31
CA ASN A 101 1.81 -1.04 6.02
C ASN A 101 1.13 0.25 5.53
N VAL A 102 -0.19 0.37 5.72
CA VAL A 102 -0.94 1.58 5.37
C VAL A 102 -0.50 2.79 6.18
N ALA A 103 -0.24 2.61 7.48
CA ALA A 103 0.24 3.66 8.36
C ALA A 103 1.66 4.09 7.99
N ASP A 104 2.56 3.11 7.79
CA ASP A 104 3.97 3.34 7.46
C ASP A 104 4.11 4.05 6.10
N ALA A 105 3.38 3.58 5.07
CA ALA A 105 3.37 4.20 3.75
C ALA A 105 2.84 5.64 3.81
N GLY A 106 1.82 5.91 4.64
CA GLY A 106 1.29 7.25 4.87
C GLY A 106 2.29 8.17 5.56
N CYS A 107 2.97 7.67 6.60
CA CYS A 107 3.99 8.39 7.33
C CYS A 107 5.16 8.80 6.43
N ILE A 108 5.74 7.84 5.70
CA ILE A 108 6.87 8.10 4.79
C ILE A 108 6.45 9.03 3.65
N ALA A 109 5.25 8.86 3.09
CA ALA A 109 4.73 9.76 2.07
C ALA A 109 4.57 11.20 2.57
N GLY A 110 4.19 11.39 3.84
CA GLY A 110 4.15 12.68 4.51
C GLY A 110 5.54 13.32 4.63
N LEU A 111 6.51 12.57 5.16
CA LEU A 111 7.89 13.04 5.29
C LEU A 111 8.50 13.46 3.94
N ILE A 112 8.17 12.73 2.87
CA ILE A 112 8.60 13.10 1.52
C ILE A 112 7.94 14.40 1.07
N MET A 113 6.64 14.59 1.33
CA MET A 113 5.96 15.85 1.00
C MET A 113 6.58 17.04 1.73
N ASP A 114 6.92 16.88 3.02
CA ASP A 114 7.55 17.93 3.81
C ASP A 114 8.92 18.30 3.21
N TYR A 115 9.76 17.29 2.93
CA TYR A 115 11.06 17.49 2.27
C TYR A 115 10.93 18.19 0.91
N LEU A 116 9.96 17.79 0.08
CA LEU A 116 9.75 18.40 -1.23
C LEU A 116 9.24 19.85 -1.11
N GLY A 117 8.41 20.14 -0.10
CA GLY A 117 8.01 21.50 0.24
C GLY A 117 9.22 22.38 0.54
N ASP A 118 10.11 21.92 1.44
CA ASP A 118 11.33 22.64 1.79
C ASP A 118 12.23 22.90 0.57
N VAL A 119 12.41 21.89 -0.29
CA VAL A 119 13.23 22.02 -1.51
C VAL A 119 12.63 23.00 -2.53
N MET A 120 11.30 23.09 -2.63
CA MET A 120 10.63 24.02 -3.56
C MET A 120 10.59 25.47 -3.06
N HIS A 121 10.81 25.70 -1.77
CA HIS A 121 10.83 27.03 -1.15
C HIS A 121 12.24 27.63 -1.01
N MET A 122 13.31 26.89 -1.34
CA MET A 122 14.67 27.40 -1.50
C MET A 122 14.93 27.91 -2.92
#